data_AF-A0A7S2JTA6-F1
#
_entry.id   AF-A0A7S2JTA6-F1
#
_cell.length_a   1.000
_cell.length_b   1.000
_cell.length_c   1.000
_cell.angle_alpha   90.00
_cell.angle_beta   90.00
_cell.angle_gamma   90.00
#
_symmetry.space_group_name_H-M   'P 1'
#
loop_
_entity.id
_entity.type
_entity.pdbx_description
1 polymer ?
#
loop_
_entity_poly.entity_id
_entity_poly.type
_entity_poly.pdbx_seq_one_letter_code
_entity_poly.pdbx_strand_id
1 'polypeptide(L)'
;IDGDIDGDGGSVGSDEGEYTIRTVGSEAEGRAMLAAFMFAQQMYQHMHLNGDLSDDDDDNDDTDEFSASAADESIGTESSQSNFLSYEEGDDVFYREHRGYETSDDEHAVDHSDETLRDSVLLVLSDMDIIGRDQMWESIRNIISSANGTAQSQLMTSYDYWDPMGTLLHVLCYHNPPADVVKMLLQIRDEEGNLCGSEEMCRYGNEDEDTPLHIACRHNASVEVLRLLVNGHIFSLYSENDSCSRPIDELCRRLCEMCSIDDPDMVDTVALKTKLSPFLDKALSVINSDDEKLSQDIDVYSLLTQAEVLIQMSNEEGNRKLRSIPTLHAAICTYCPIPILLLLLKFRPEHASMRDSSGRVPLLAFFEESDCNHFGDNSDDSSISSELIQYFLDILIEANPNAARMSDDKGRIALNVAVSNGWSYEILRKVLDCAPRALVTRDMSSGLYPFMLAASSYAYGASKVCTTYRLLREEPLLMRGLKEDPPWLRVKKINDENELLKRENEELKANVDSLTNRIHQLEMTIAALHSDNDDDRLCRSDHNFSCVTPEK
;
A
#
# COMPACT_ATOMS: atom_id res chain seq x y z
N ILE A 1 -16.12 1.15 39.46
CA ILE A 1 -17.13 0.08 39.62
C ILE A 1 -17.41 0.05 41.10
N ASP A 2 -18.36 0.87 41.52
CA ASP A 2 -19.07 0.84 42.79
C ASP A 2 -20.09 1.97 42.68
N GLY A 3 -21.29 1.57 42.27
CA GLY A 3 -22.45 2.44 42.15
C GLY A 3 -23.63 1.69 42.75
N ASP A 4 -23.96 2.05 43.98
CA ASP A 4 -25.15 1.59 44.69
C ASP A 4 -26.40 1.96 43.89
N ILE A 5 -27.17 0.95 43.52
CA ILE A 5 -28.55 1.12 43.02
C ILE A 5 -29.46 0.34 43.97
N ASP A 6 -30.05 1.07 44.91
CA ASP A 6 -31.23 0.62 45.65
C ASP A 6 -32.44 0.67 44.70
N GLY A 7 -32.97 -0.51 44.36
CA GLY A 7 -34.16 -0.67 43.53
C GLY A 7 -34.99 -1.85 44.01
N ASP A 8 -35.94 -1.56 44.89
CA ASP A 8 -36.87 -2.50 45.49
C ASP A 8 -38.03 -2.85 44.53
N GLY A 9 -38.40 -4.12 44.47
CA GLY A 9 -39.76 -4.56 44.11
C GLY A 9 -40.01 -5.08 42.68
N GLY A 10 -40.13 -6.40 42.54
CA GLY A 10 -40.86 -6.99 41.40
C GLY A 10 -40.56 -8.46 41.13
N SER A 11 -41.18 -9.38 41.89
CA SER A 11 -41.08 -10.81 41.63
C SER A 11 -41.85 -11.20 40.36
N VAL A 12 -41.17 -11.76 39.37
CA VAL A 12 -41.75 -12.68 38.39
C VAL A 12 -40.71 -13.77 38.16
N GLY A 13 -41.11 -15.03 38.37
CA GLY A 13 -40.24 -16.18 38.19
C GLY A 13 -40.02 -16.48 36.72
N SER A 14 -38.74 -16.57 36.34
CA SER A 14 -38.29 -17.26 35.14
C SER A 14 -36.94 -17.91 35.42
N ASP A 15 -36.87 -19.22 35.20
CA ASP A 15 -35.64 -20.01 35.17
C ASP A 15 -34.70 -19.43 34.09
N GLU A 16 -33.71 -18.66 34.51
CA GLU A 16 -32.55 -18.32 33.70
C GLU A 16 -31.32 -18.94 34.35
N GLY A 17 -30.68 -19.85 33.62
CA GLY A 17 -29.41 -20.44 34.02
C GLY A 17 -28.32 -19.37 34.05
N GLU A 18 -27.85 -19.02 35.24
CA GLU A 18 -26.67 -18.19 35.46
C GLU A 18 -25.45 -18.78 34.73
N TYR A 19 -25.10 -18.21 33.57
CA TYR A 19 -23.74 -18.27 33.06
C TYR A 19 -22.87 -17.37 33.94
N THR A 20 -22.34 -17.92 35.02
CA THR A 20 -21.26 -17.29 35.78
C THR A 20 -20.02 -17.25 34.90
N ILE A 21 -19.74 -16.10 34.28
CA ILE A 21 -18.43 -15.81 33.71
C ILE A 21 -17.45 -15.77 34.89
N ARG A 22 -16.77 -16.90 35.15
CA ARG A 22 -15.64 -16.94 36.06
C ARG A 22 -14.51 -16.09 35.47
N THR A 23 -14.37 -14.87 35.96
CA THR A 23 -13.14 -14.08 35.84
C THR A 23 -12.04 -14.75 36.68
N VAL A 24 -11.40 -15.76 36.10
CA VAL A 24 -10.20 -16.38 36.68
C VAL A 24 -9.00 -15.49 36.32
N GLY A 25 -8.83 -14.42 37.09
CA GLY A 25 -7.59 -13.64 37.10
C GLY A 25 -7.33 -13.22 38.54
N SER A 26 -6.17 -13.58 39.09
CA SER A 26 -5.82 -13.14 40.44
C SER A 26 -5.56 -11.62 40.43
N GLU A 27 -5.86 -10.93 41.54
CA GLU A 27 -5.56 -9.50 41.69
C GLU A 27 -4.07 -9.18 41.40
N ALA A 28 -3.19 -10.15 41.65
CA ALA A 28 -1.77 -10.07 41.33
C ALA A 28 -1.48 -10.01 39.82
N GLU A 29 -2.24 -10.75 39.00
CA GLU A 29 -2.14 -10.67 37.54
C GLU A 29 -2.61 -9.30 37.05
N GLY A 30 -3.73 -8.79 37.60
CA GLY A 30 -4.23 -7.44 37.32
C GLY A 30 -3.16 -6.35 37.56
N ARG A 31 -2.49 -6.40 38.71
CA ARG A 31 -1.44 -5.44 39.07
C ARG A 31 -0.16 -5.59 38.22
N ALA A 32 0.25 -6.82 37.92
CA ALA A 32 1.41 -7.07 37.05
C ALA A 32 1.18 -6.52 35.63
N MET A 33 -0.06 -6.60 35.15
CA MET A 33 -0.44 -6.08 33.84
C MET A 33 -0.52 -4.56 33.80
N LEU A 34 -1.09 -3.92 34.82
CA LEU A 34 -1.08 -2.47 34.93
C LEU A 34 0.36 -1.92 34.95
N ALA A 35 1.25 -2.60 35.68
CA ALA A 35 2.67 -2.26 35.70
C ALA A 35 3.34 -2.44 34.32
N ALA A 36 3.00 -3.51 33.58
CA ALA A 36 3.49 -3.75 32.22
C ALA A 36 3.06 -2.64 31.25
N PHE A 37 1.79 -2.24 31.33
CA PHE A 37 1.21 -1.18 30.53
C PHE A 37 1.91 0.17 30.81
N MET A 38 2.04 0.54 32.09
CA MET A 38 2.74 1.76 32.50
C MET A 38 4.21 1.75 32.06
N PHE A 39 4.88 0.60 32.13
CA PHE A 39 6.26 0.44 31.69
C PHE A 39 6.41 0.61 30.17
N ALA A 40 5.52 0.02 29.37
CA ALA A 40 5.51 0.19 27.91
C ALA A 40 5.30 1.66 27.53
N GLN A 41 4.36 2.34 28.19
CA GLN A 41 4.12 3.77 27.98
C GLN A 41 5.33 4.64 28.35
N GLN A 42 6.03 4.32 29.44
CA GLN A 42 7.23 5.02 29.87
C GLN A 42 8.41 4.79 28.91
N MET A 43 8.59 3.56 28.42
CA MET A 43 9.62 3.24 27.42
C MET A 43 9.41 4.02 26.11
N TYR A 44 8.16 4.12 25.64
CA TYR A 44 7.82 4.89 24.45
C TYR A 44 8.21 6.36 24.61
N GLN A 45 7.83 7.00 25.72
CA GLN A 45 8.19 8.39 26.02
C GLN A 45 9.71 8.60 26.03
N HIS A 46 10.46 7.65 26.60
CA HIS A 46 11.92 7.75 26.68
C HIS A 46 12.62 7.58 25.33
N MET A 47 12.07 6.78 24.40
CA MET A 47 12.65 6.64 23.06
C MET A 47 12.41 7.88 22.21
N HIS A 48 11.24 8.52 22.29
CA HIS A 48 10.97 9.75 21.54
C HIS A 48 11.74 10.96 22.05
N LEU A 49 11.92 11.10 23.38
CA LEU A 49 12.66 12.24 23.94
C LEU A 49 14.18 12.22 23.65
N ASN A 50 14.73 11.08 23.22
CA ASN A 50 16.17 10.95 22.93
C ASN A 50 16.47 10.79 21.42
N GLY A 51 15.47 10.80 20.56
CA GLY A 51 15.62 10.63 19.10
C GLY A 51 15.97 11.91 18.34
N ASP A 52 15.91 13.08 18.98
CA ASP A 52 16.05 14.41 18.36
C ASP A 52 17.45 15.03 18.48
N LEU A 53 18.48 14.22 18.74
CA LEU A 53 19.87 14.66 18.91
C LEU A 53 20.84 13.99 17.94
N SER A 54 20.47 13.86 16.66
CA SER A 54 21.46 13.64 15.60
C SER A 54 21.81 14.98 14.97
N ASP A 55 23.04 15.40 15.26
CA ASP A 55 23.72 16.59 14.77
C ASP A 55 23.81 16.58 13.23
N ASP A 56 23.05 17.46 12.59
CA ASP A 56 23.35 17.96 11.24
C ASP A 56 24.09 19.30 11.38
N ASP A 57 25.32 19.25 11.92
CA ASP A 57 26.31 20.32 11.77
C ASP A 57 27.07 20.06 10.46
N ASP A 58 26.46 20.39 9.32
CA ASP A 58 27.17 20.55 8.05
C ASP A 58 27.43 22.03 7.83
N ASP A 59 28.71 22.37 7.99
CA ASP A 59 29.35 23.66 7.72
C ASP A 59 28.88 24.26 6.38
N ASN A 60 28.35 25.49 6.42
CA ASN A 60 28.49 26.40 5.30
C ASN A 60 28.72 27.85 5.74
N ASP A 61 29.82 28.34 5.18
CA ASP A 61 30.48 29.62 5.28
C ASP A 61 29.65 30.83 4.81
N ASP A 62 30.09 31.99 5.31
CA ASP A 62 30.02 33.33 4.71
C ASP A 62 28.66 34.02 4.50
N THR A 63 28.40 35.10 5.27
CA THR A 63 28.48 36.50 4.76
C THR A 63 28.08 37.56 5.80
N ASP A 64 28.97 38.57 5.90
CA ASP A 64 28.71 40.00 6.06
C ASP A 64 27.95 40.56 7.28
N GLU A 65 28.75 40.80 8.33
CA GLU A 65 29.03 42.12 8.91
C GLU A 65 28.21 43.33 8.39
N PHE A 66 27.21 43.81 9.16
CA PHE A 66 26.95 45.26 9.27
C PHE A 66 26.26 45.65 10.60
N SER A 67 26.75 46.77 11.10
CA SER A 67 26.64 47.36 12.44
C SER A 67 25.29 48.03 12.79
N ALA A 68 25.19 48.39 14.09
CA ALA A 68 24.34 49.42 14.75
C ALA A 68 22.97 48.93 15.27
N SER A 69 22.42 49.33 16.42
CA SER A 69 22.86 50.18 17.55
C SER A 69 21.81 50.11 18.68
N ALA A 70 22.28 50.14 19.93
CA ALA A 70 21.76 50.82 21.14
C ALA A 70 20.26 50.79 21.55
N ALA A 71 20.08 50.41 22.84
CA ALA A 71 19.05 50.83 23.82
C ALA A 71 17.59 50.37 23.52
N ASP A 72 16.68 50.17 24.48
CA ASP A 72 16.56 50.57 25.89
C ASP A 72 15.57 49.62 26.63
N GLU A 73 15.48 49.77 27.95
CA GLU A 73 14.69 49.05 28.96
C GLU A 73 13.19 48.80 28.65
N SER A 74 12.63 47.69 29.15
CA SER A 74 11.65 47.73 30.26
C SER A 74 10.97 46.38 30.55
N ILE A 75 10.81 46.16 31.85
CA ILE A 75 10.01 45.12 32.51
C ILE A 75 8.52 45.49 32.38
N GLY A 76 7.66 44.53 32.05
CA GLY A 76 6.22 44.73 32.02
C GLY A 76 5.44 43.42 31.98
N THR A 77 4.71 43.17 33.06
CA THR A 77 3.86 42.03 33.38
C THR A 77 2.52 42.00 32.63
N GLU A 78 1.92 40.81 32.61
CA GLU A 78 0.47 40.51 32.63
C GLU A 78 -0.35 40.34 31.34
N SER A 79 -1.12 39.24 31.41
CA SER A 79 -2.50 39.06 30.96
C SER A 79 -2.78 38.58 29.52
N SER A 80 -3.06 37.27 29.47
CA SER A 80 -4.25 36.66 28.89
C SER A 80 -5.22 37.61 28.16
N GLN A 81 -5.30 37.48 26.84
CA GLN A 81 -6.54 37.72 26.10
C GLN A 81 -6.60 36.83 24.85
N SER A 82 -7.68 36.08 24.82
CA SER A 82 -8.17 35.23 23.74
C SER A 82 -8.39 36.03 22.45
N ASN A 83 -7.67 35.68 21.39
CA ASN A 83 -8.05 36.05 20.03
C ASN A 83 -8.63 34.83 19.33
N PHE A 84 -9.96 34.86 19.24
CA PHE A 84 -10.78 34.11 18.30
C PHE A 84 -10.42 34.63 16.89
N LEU A 85 -9.71 33.83 16.10
CA LEU A 85 -9.63 34.03 14.65
C LEU A 85 -10.69 33.14 14.02
N SER A 86 -11.78 33.77 13.59
CA SER A 86 -12.73 33.20 12.65
C SER A 86 -11.99 32.93 11.34
N TYR A 87 -11.83 31.66 10.99
CA TYR A 87 -11.57 31.26 9.61
C TYR A 87 -12.81 31.65 8.79
N GLU A 88 -12.63 32.56 7.84
CA GLU A 88 -13.56 32.74 6.74
C GLU A 88 -13.44 31.49 5.86
N GLU A 89 -14.54 30.74 5.76
CA GLU A 89 -14.73 29.68 4.76
C GLU A 89 -14.67 30.35 3.37
N GLY A 90 -13.58 30.09 2.65
CA GLY A 90 -13.50 30.33 1.22
C GLY A 90 -14.21 29.20 0.50
N ASP A 91 -15.49 29.40 0.21
CA ASP A 91 -16.26 28.56 -0.71
C ASP A 91 -15.66 28.69 -2.12
N ASP A 92 -14.79 27.77 -2.51
CA ASP A 92 -14.39 27.53 -3.91
C ASP A 92 -15.55 26.84 -4.65
N VAL A 93 -16.59 27.62 -4.94
CA VAL A 93 -17.61 27.26 -5.92
C VAL A 93 -16.98 27.37 -7.30
N PHE A 94 -16.71 26.23 -7.94
CA PHE A 94 -16.46 26.15 -9.38
C PHE A 94 -17.66 26.73 -10.13
N TYR A 95 -17.64 28.03 -10.42
CA TYR A 95 -18.54 28.66 -11.36
C TYR A 95 -18.24 28.11 -12.76
N ARG A 96 -19.08 27.17 -13.22
CA ARG A 96 -19.23 26.85 -14.65
C ARG A 96 -19.86 28.09 -15.29
N GLU A 97 -19.05 28.93 -15.94
CA GLU A 97 -19.55 30.06 -16.73
C GLU A 97 -20.45 29.53 -17.85
N HIS A 98 -21.76 29.57 -17.64
CA HIS A 98 -22.73 29.51 -18.72
C HIS A 98 -22.55 30.76 -19.58
N ARG A 99 -21.82 30.61 -20.70
CA ARG A 99 -21.90 31.57 -21.82
C ARG A 99 -23.34 31.58 -22.33
N GLY A 100 -24.10 32.58 -21.90
CA GLY A 100 -25.35 32.95 -22.53
C GLY A 100 -25.06 33.45 -23.94
N TYR A 101 -25.30 32.62 -24.94
CA TYR A 101 -25.41 33.07 -26.32
C TYR A 101 -26.77 33.74 -26.49
N GLU A 102 -26.75 35.06 -26.71
CA GLU A 102 -27.92 35.82 -27.15
C GLU A 102 -28.38 35.24 -28.49
N THR A 103 -29.61 34.75 -28.54
CA THR A 103 -30.29 34.30 -29.75
C THR A 103 -30.59 35.51 -30.63
N SER A 104 -29.72 35.78 -31.60
CA SER A 104 -30.06 36.63 -32.74
C SER A 104 -30.76 35.76 -33.80
N ASP A 105 -32.03 36.07 -34.05
CA ASP A 105 -32.91 35.45 -35.07
C ASP A 105 -32.47 35.77 -36.51
N ASP A 106 -31.24 35.43 -36.89
CA ASP A 106 -30.79 35.42 -38.28
C ASP A 106 -30.81 33.97 -38.80
N GLU A 107 -31.94 33.59 -39.42
CA GLU A 107 -32.10 32.38 -40.23
C GLU A 107 -31.21 32.45 -41.48
N HIS A 108 -29.90 32.27 -41.31
CA HIS A 108 -29.04 31.88 -42.40
C HIS A 108 -29.27 30.41 -42.71
N ALA A 109 -29.78 30.12 -43.91
CA ALA A 109 -29.87 28.78 -44.46
C ALA A 109 -28.48 28.12 -44.43
N VAL A 110 -28.25 27.30 -43.41
CA VAL A 110 -27.07 26.43 -43.31
C VAL A 110 -27.19 25.42 -44.45
N ASP A 111 -26.18 25.42 -45.32
CA ASP A 111 -26.07 24.49 -46.44
C ASP A 111 -25.95 23.06 -45.89
N HIS A 112 -27.04 22.28 -45.93
CA HIS A 112 -27.13 20.89 -45.43
C HIS A 112 -26.39 19.86 -46.30
N SER A 113 -25.37 20.28 -47.06
CA SER A 113 -24.65 19.39 -47.98
C SER A 113 -23.37 18.76 -47.40
N ASP A 114 -22.95 19.16 -46.20
CA ASP A 114 -21.87 18.47 -45.48
C ASP A 114 -22.47 17.34 -44.62
N GLU A 115 -22.57 16.14 -45.21
CA GLU A 115 -22.67 14.90 -44.44
C GLU A 115 -21.49 14.87 -43.47
N THR A 116 -21.78 14.97 -42.17
CA THR A 116 -20.71 14.99 -41.19
C THR A 116 -20.07 13.60 -41.10
N LEU A 117 -18.80 13.55 -40.70
CA LEU A 117 -18.11 12.29 -40.41
C LEU A 117 -18.93 11.40 -39.45
N ARG A 118 -19.60 12.04 -38.48
CA ARG A 118 -20.51 11.37 -37.54
C ARG A 118 -21.65 10.67 -38.28
N ASP A 119 -22.36 11.39 -39.16
CA ASP A 119 -23.52 10.84 -39.88
C ASP A 119 -23.11 9.64 -40.75
N SER A 120 -21.96 9.75 -41.42
CA SER A 120 -21.40 8.65 -42.21
C SER A 120 -21.12 7.40 -41.36
N VAL A 121 -20.54 7.57 -40.17
CA VAL A 121 -20.27 6.44 -39.26
C VAL A 121 -21.57 5.89 -38.65
N LEU A 122 -22.49 6.75 -38.24
CA LEU A 122 -23.79 6.33 -37.69
C LEU A 122 -24.62 5.55 -38.72
N LEU A 123 -24.59 5.97 -39.99
CA LEU A 123 -25.25 5.25 -41.07
C LEU A 123 -24.68 3.82 -41.20
N VAL A 124 -23.35 3.68 -41.19
CA VAL A 124 -22.69 2.36 -41.24
C VAL A 124 -23.00 1.50 -40.01
N LEU A 125 -23.07 2.10 -38.82
CA LEU A 125 -23.45 1.40 -37.59
C LEU A 125 -24.91 0.95 -37.61
N SER A 126 -25.81 1.74 -38.20
CA SER A 126 -27.23 1.40 -38.34
C SER A 126 -27.47 0.18 -39.26
N ASP A 127 -26.53 -0.08 -40.18
CA ASP A 127 -26.56 -1.21 -41.10
C ASP A 127 -25.81 -2.46 -40.56
N MET A 128 -25.40 -2.49 -39.28
CA MET A 128 -24.57 -3.55 -38.69
C MET A 128 -25.11 -4.97 -38.96
N ASP A 129 -26.43 -5.17 -38.86
CA ASP A 129 -27.07 -6.48 -39.08
C ASP A 129 -27.02 -6.95 -40.54
N ILE A 130 -26.80 -6.04 -41.49
CA ILE A 130 -26.84 -6.30 -42.93
C ILE A 130 -25.43 -6.63 -43.46
N ILE A 131 -24.44 -5.80 -43.13
CA ILE A 131 -23.09 -5.89 -43.71
C ILE A 131 -22.16 -6.80 -42.91
N GLY A 132 -22.50 -7.12 -41.66
CA GLY A 132 -21.65 -7.90 -40.76
C GLY A 132 -20.53 -7.09 -40.14
N ARG A 133 -20.07 -7.55 -38.96
CA ARG A 133 -19.20 -6.77 -38.06
C ARG A 133 -17.84 -6.41 -38.67
N ASP A 134 -17.20 -7.34 -39.37
CA ASP A 134 -15.87 -7.10 -39.96
C ASP A 134 -15.93 -6.06 -41.09
N GLN A 135 -16.95 -6.16 -41.96
CA GLN A 135 -17.14 -5.23 -43.06
C GLN A 135 -17.58 -3.84 -42.57
N MET A 136 -18.37 -3.79 -41.49
CA MET A 136 -18.73 -2.55 -40.82
C MET A 136 -17.49 -1.81 -40.31
N TRP A 137 -16.59 -2.49 -39.58
CA TRP A 137 -15.37 -1.86 -39.08
C TRP A 137 -14.44 -1.44 -40.23
N GLU A 138 -14.37 -2.20 -41.32
CA GLU A 138 -13.61 -1.81 -42.51
C GLU A 138 -14.18 -0.53 -43.17
N SER A 139 -15.50 -0.42 -43.26
CA SER A 139 -16.16 0.80 -43.75
C SER A 139 -15.85 2.00 -42.85
N ILE A 140 -15.91 1.82 -41.52
CA ILE A 140 -15.57 2.87 -40.55
C ILE A 140 -14.10 3.28 -40.68
N ARG A 141 -13.16 2.34 -40.86
CA ARG A 141 -11.74 2.66 -41.12
C ARG A 141 -11.57 3.52 -42.36
N ASN A 142 -12.26 3.17 -43.45
CA ASN A 142 -12.19 3.90 -44.70
C ASN A 142 -12.75 5.32 -44.55
N ILE A 143 -13.87 5.46 -43.85
CA ILE A 143 -14.48 6.74 -43.51
C ILE A 143 -13.51 7.61 -42.69
N ILE A 144 -12.97 7.08 -41.57
CA ILE A 144 -12.00 7.79 -40.73
C ILE A 144 -10.72 8.16 -41.51
N SER A 145 -10.22 7.26 -42.37
CA SER A 145 -9.02 7.52 -43.18
C SER A 145 -9.23 8.57 -44.27
N SER A 146 -10.46 8.71 -44.77
CA SER A 146 -10.82 9.69 -45.79
C SER A 146 -11.02 11.09 -45.21
N ALA A 147 -11.32 11.18 -43.92
CA ALA A 147 -11.53 12.42 -43.19
C ALA A 147 -10.18 13.08 -42.80
N ASN A 148 -9.54 13.78 -43.74
CA ASN A 148 -8.34 14.59 -43.45
C ASN A 148 -8.68 16.08 -43.37
N GLY A 149 -8.28 16.73 -42.27
CA GLY A 149 -8.22 18.19 -42.10
C GLY A 149 -9.48 18.82 -41.51
N THR A 150 -10.60 18.84 -42.25
CA THR A 150 -11.79 19.63 -41.90
C THR A 150 -12.78 18.94 -40.96
N ALA A 151 -12.71 17.61 -40.80
CA ALA A 151 -13.69 16.83 -40.03
C ALA A 151 -13.59 16.98 -38.50
N GLN A 152 -12.56 17.70 -38.02
CA GLN A 152 -12.25 17.85 -36.61
C GLN A 152 -13.31 18.64 -35.83
N SER A 153 -13.76 19.78 -36.36
CA SER A 153 -14.80 20.59 -35.70
C SER A 153 -16.06 19.75 -35.58
N GLN A 154 -16.47 19.09 -36.66
CA GLN A 154 -17.67 18.25 -36.70
C GLN A 154 -17.65 17.07 -35.72
N LEU A 155 -16.48 16.50 -35.42
CA LEU A 155 -16.34 15.41 -34.44
C LEU A 155 -16.56 15.86 -32.99
N MET A 156 -16.19 17.09 -32.66
CA MET A 156 -16.29 17.66 -31.32
C MET A 156 -17.58 18.48 -31.11
N THR A 157 -18.07 19.15 -32.14
CA THR A 157 -19.12 20.18 -32.01
C THR A 157 -20.53 19.66 -32.25
N SER A 158 -20.71 18.39 -32.60
CA SER A 158 -22.05 17.81 -32.76
C SER A 158 -22.67 17.49 -31.37
N TYR A 159 -22.75 18.50 -30.51
CA TYR A 159 -23.63 18.53 -29.34
C TYR A 159 -24.98 19.11 -29.76
N ASP A 160 -25.53 18.63 -30.87
CA ASP A 160 -26.95 18.86 -31.08
C ASP A 160 -27.67 18.14 -29.93
N TYR A 161 -28.42 18.94 -29.17
CA TYR A 161 -29.03 18.71 -27.86
C TYR A 161 -29.96 17.47 -27.73
N TRP A 162 -29.89 16.53 -28.68
CA TRP A 162 -30.86 15.47 -28.90
C TRP A 162 -30.27 14.09 -29.15
N ASP A 163 -28.94 13.93 -29.20
CA ASP A 163 -28.35 12.58 -29.24
C ASP A 163 -27.80 12.18 -27.85
N PRO A 164 -28.53 11.33 -27.10
CA PRO A 164 -28.14 10.89 -25.76
C PRO A 164 -26.82 10.09 -25.76
N MET A 165 -26.35 9.66 -26.93
CA MET A 165 -25.18 8.80 -27.03
C MET A 165 -23.85 9.55 -26.88
N GLY A 166 -23.81 10.89 -26.85
CA GLY A 166 -22.59 11.67 -26.64
C GLY A 166 -21.69 11.78 -27.88
N THR A 167 -20.36 11.81 -27.68
CA THR A 167 -19.38 11.92 -28.78
C THR A 167 -19.31 10.63 -29.63
N LEU A 168 -18.75 10.71 -30.85
CA LEU A 168 -18.54 9.53 -31.69
C LEU A 168 -17.78 8.39 -30.97
N LEU A 169 -16.90 8.73 -30.03
CA LEU A 169 -16.13 7.75 -29.27
C LEU A 169 -17.02 6.93 -28.31
N HIS A 170 -18.05 7.54 -27.71
CA HIS A 170 -19.03 6.81 -26.89
C HIS A 170 -19.78 5.78 -27.74
N VAL A 171 -20.29 6.20 -28.89
CA VAL A 171 -21.01 5.34 -29.83
C VAL A 171 -20.12 4.16 -30.26
N LEU A 172 -18.86 4.43 -30.62
CA LEU A 172 -17.95 3.36 -30.99
C LEU A 172 -17.72 2.38 -29.83
N CYS A 173 -17.51 2.89 -28.60
CA CYS A 173 -17.31 2.07 -27.40
C CYS A 173 -18.52 1.18 -27.08
N TYR A 174 -19.74 1.70 -27.28
CA TYR A 174 -20.99 0.94 -27.13
C TYR A 174 -21.02 -0.33 -28.00
N HIS A 175 -20.47 -0.25 -29.22
CA HIS A 175 -20.42 -1.36 -30.17
C HIS A 175 -19.19 -2.29 -30.01
N ASN A 176 -18.37 -2.09 -28.97
CA ASN A 176 -17.12 -2.83 -28.72
C ASN A 176 -16.18 -2.83 -29.95
N PRO A 177 -15.51 -1.70 -30.21
CA PRO A 177 -14.75 -1.48 -31.43
C PRO A 177 -13.39 -2.19 -31.38
N PRO A 178 -12.80 -2.53 -32.52
CA PRO A 178 -11.40 -2.93 -32.60
C PRO A 178 -10.49 -1.80 -32.08
N ALA A 179 -9.43 -2.17 -31.35
CA ALA A 179 -8.52 -1.20 -30.74
C ALA A 179 -7.86 -0.25 -31.75
N ASP A 180 -7.60 -0.71 -32.96
CA ASP A 180 -7.04 0.12 -34.02
C ASP A 180 -8.03 1.15 -34.59
N VAL A 181 -9.34 0.88 -34.59
CA VAL A 181 -10.35 1.89 -34.94
C VAL A 181 -10.35 3.03 -33.91
N VAL A 182 -10.33 2.68 -32.61
CA VAL A 182 -10.22 3.66 -31.52
C VAL A 182 -8.91 4.43 -31.61
N LYS A 183 -7.81 3.74 -31.90
CA LYS A 183 -6.50 4.37 -32.09
C LYS A 183 -6.50 5.34 -33.27
N MET A 184 -7.14 4.99 -34.39
CA MET A 184 -7.26 5.89 -35.54
C MET A 184 -8.03 7.15 -35.17
N LEU A 185 -9.14 7.01 -34.44
CA LEU A 185 -9.94 8.13 -33.97
C LEU A 185 -9.15 9.06 -33.02
N LEU A 186 -8.44 8.48 -32.04
CA LEU A 186 -7.58 9.23 -31.11
C LEU A 186 -6.34 9.85 -31.76
N GLN A 187 -5.98 9.41 -32.97
CA GLN A 187 -4.82 9.91 -33.73
C GLN A 187 -5.17 10.90 -34.83
N ILE A 188 -6.45 11.27 -34.97
CA ILE A 188 -6.86 12.31 -35.92
C ILE A 188 -6.13 13.61 -35.57
N ARG A 189 -5.47 14.18 -36.57
CA ARG A 189 -4.75 15.44 -36.45
C ARG A 189 -5.57 16.56 -37.05
N ASP A 190 -5.45 17.74 -36.46
CA ASP A 190 -6.01 18.96 -37.02
C ASP A 190 -5.30 19.37 -38.33
N GLU A 191 -5.81 20.40 -39.00
CA GLU A 191 -5.17 20.99 -40.19
C GLU A 191 -3.73 21.50 -39.91
N GLU A 192 -3.43 21.78 -38.64
CA GLU A 192 -2.15 22.27 -38.14
C GLU A 192 -1.18 21.13 -37.78
N GLY A 193 -1.63 19.88 -37.86
CA GLY A 193 -0.86 18.69 -37.54
C GLY A 193 -0.74 18.36 -36.05
N ASN A 194 -1.43 19.06 -35.16
CA ASN A 194 -1.52 18.70 -33.74
C ASN A 194 -2.43 17.49 -33.56
N LEU A 195 -2.16 16.66 -32.54
CA LEU A 195 -3.08 15.60 -32.14
C LEU A 195 -4.34 16.26 -31.59
N CYS A 196 -5.43 16.21 -32.34
CA CYS A 196 -6.64 16.86 -31.92
C CYS A 196 -7.30 16.03 -30.82
N GLY A 197 -7.46 16.63 -29.64
CA GLY A 197 -8.59 16.30 -28.79
C GLY A 197 -8.66 14.87 -28.25
N SER A 198 -7.61 14.07 -28.35
CA SER A 198 -7.61 12.72 -27.74
C SER A 198 -7.89 12.79 -26.23
N GLU A 199 -7.44 13.86 -25.58
CA GLU A 199 -7.72 14.15 -24.18
C GLU A 199 -9.17 14.62 -23.98
N GLU A 200 -9.61 15.60 -24.76
CA GLU A 200 -10.95 16.17 -24.71
C GLU A 200 -12.04 15.13 -25.02
N MET A 201 -11.90 14.34 -26.09
CA MET A 201 -12.85 13.29 -26.48
C MET A 201 -13.00 12.23 -25.39
N CYS A 202 -11.93 11.90 -24.67
CA CYS A 202 -11.95 10.95 -23.55
C CYS A 202 -12.46 11.57 -22.24
N ARG A 203 -12.47 12.91 -22.13
CA ARG A 203 -12.91 13.65 -20.95
C ARG A 203 -14.40 14.00 -20.99
N TYR A 204 -14.95 14.25 -22.18
CA TYR A 204 -16.35 14.62 -22.32
C TYR A 204 -17.28 13.48 -21.94
N GLY A 205 -18.21 13.75 -21.02
CA GLY A 205 -19.36 12.87 -20.75
C GLY A 205 -20.48 13.04 -21.78
N ASN A 206 -21.35 12.04 -21.88
CA ASN A 206 -22.63 12.12 -22.59
C ASN A 206 -23.71 12.83 -21.73
N GLU A 207 -24.99 12.63 -22.04
CA GLU A 207 -26.11 13.20 -21.26
C GLU A 207 -26.17 12.73 -19.80
N ASP A 208 -25.72 11.50 -19.53
CA ASP A 208 -25.63 10.93 -18.17
C ASP A 208 -24.27 11.23 -17.52
N GLU A 209 -23.47 12.12 -18.10
CA GLU A 209 -22.06 12.37 -17.73
C GLU A 209 -21.14 11.14 -17.84
N ASP A 210 -21.58 10.05 -18.49
CA ASP A 210 -20.74 8.88 -18.78
C ASP A 210 -19.68 9.28 -19.81
N THR A 211 -18.40 9.21 -19.42
CA THR A 211 -17.27 9.30 -20.37
C THR A 211 -17.21 8.07 -21.29
N PRO A 212 -16.44 8.10 -22.41
CA PRO A 212 -16.30 6.92 -23.25
C PRO A 212 -15.72 5.70 -22.51
N LEU A 213 -14.96 5.95 -21.43
CA LEU A 213 -14.42 4.89 -20.59
C LEU A 213 -15.52 4.17 -19.79
N HIS A 214 -16.54 4.88 -19.29
CA HIS A 214 -17.72 4.26 -18.67
C HIS A 214 -18.42 3.32 -19.66
N ILE A 215 -18.70 3.81 -20.86
CA ILE A 215 -19.37 3.03 -21.91
C ILE A 215 -18.52 1.81 -22.30
N ALA A 216 -17.21 1.98 -22.45
CA ALA A 216 -16.30 0.88 -22.76
C ALA A 216 -16.30 -0.20 -21.65
N CYS A 217 -16.31 0.19 -20.38
CA CYS A 217 -16.43 -0.73 -19.25
C CYS A 217 -17.78 -1.47 -19.25
N ARG A 218 -18.90 -0.75 -19.44
CA ARG A 218 -20.26 -1.29 -19.51
C ARG A 218 -20.40 -2.35 -20.61
N HIS A 219 -19.80 -2.09 -21.76
CA HIS A 219 -19.96 -2.87 -22.99
C HIS A 219 -18.84 -3.89 -23.29
N ASN A 220 -18.00 -4.22 -22.31
CA ASN A 220 -16.92 -5.21 -22.45
C ASN A 220 -15.91 -4.88 -23.55
N ALA A 221 -15.52 -3.62 -23.66
CA ALA A 221 -14.47 -3.24 -24.58
C ALA A 221 -13.19 -4.05 -24.30
N SER A 222 -12.44 -4.36 -25.37
CA SER A 222 -11.16 -5.06 -25.21
C SER A 222 -10.18 -4.31 -24.31
N VAL A 223 -9.27 -5.04 -23.65
CA VAL A 223 -8.18 -4.47 -22.82
C VAL A 223 -7.42 -3.40 -23.58
N GLU A 224 -7.17 -3.61 -24.87
CA GLU A 224 -6.46 -2.69 -25.75
C GLU A 224 -7.24 -1.40 -25.98
N VAL A 225 -8.57 -1.45 -26.12
CA VAL A 225 -9.42 -0.26 -26.18
C VAL A 225 -9.35 0.52 -24.87
N LEU A 226 -9.49 -0.17 -23.74
CA LEU A 226 -9.43 0.49 -22.43
C LEU A 226 -8.04 1.09 -22.16
N ARG A 227 -6.95 0.42 -22.56
CA ARG A 227 -5.59 0.99 -22.53
C ARG A 227 -5.51 2.26 -23.36
N LEU A 228 -6.10 2.28 -24.55
CA LEU A 228 -6.08 3.47 -25.41
C LEU A 228 -6.86 4.63 -24.79
N LEU A 229 -8.03 4.36 -24.20
CA LEU A 229 -8.85 5.37 -23.53
C LEU A 229 -8.16 5.94 -22.28
N VAL A 230 -7.62 5.07 -21.41
CA VAL A 230 -6.88 5.48 -20.20
C VAL A 230 -5.61 6.26 -20.56
N ASN A 231 -4.88 5.85 -21.60
CA ASN A 231 -3.71 6.59 -22.08
C ASN A 231 -4.08 7.91 -22.78
N GLY A 232 -5.30 8.02 -23.33
CA GLY A 232 -5.82 9.23 -23.94
C GLY A 232 -6.15 10.30 -22.90
N HIS A 233 -6.76 9.90 -21.78
CA HIS A 233 -7.02 10.81 -20.65
C HIS A 233 -7.09 10.02 -19.34
N ILE A 234 -6.03 10.08 -18.55
CA ILE A 234 -5.89 9.29 -17.32
C ILE A 234 -6.92 9.68 -16.25
N PHE A 235 -7.31 10.95 -16.18
CA PHE A 235 -8.31 11.44 -15.21
C PHE A 235 -9.74 10.98 -15.51
N SER A 236 -10.00 10.38 -16.68
CA SER A 236 -11.31 9.79 -16.99
C SER A 236 -11.68 8.66 -16.02
N LEU A 237 -10.70 8.06 -15.34
CA LEU A 237 -10.90 7.02 -14.31
C LEU A 237 -11.62 7.53 -13.05
N TYR A 238 -11.59 8.83 -12.78
CA TYR A 238 -12.27 9.45 -11.63
C TYR A 238 -13.44 10.33 -12.04
N SER A 239 -13.72 10.42 -13.32
CA SER A 239 -14.94 11.11 -13.76
C SER A 239 -16.10 10.29 -13.23
N GLU A 240 -16.91 10.90 -12.38
CA GLU A 240 -18.15 10.32 -11.90
C GLU A 240 -19.24 10.74 -12.89
N ASN A 241 -20.11 9.80 -13.23
CA ASN A 241 -21.30 10.08 -14.03
C ASN A 241 -22.44 10.62 -13.15
N ASP A 242 -23.62 10.87 -13.72
CA ASP A 242 -24.81 11.37 -13.00
C ASP A 242 -25.28 10.46 -11.86
N SER A 243 -24.87 9.19 -11.88
CA SER A 243 -25.14 8.21 -10.81
C SER A 243 -24.04 8.17 -9.74
N CYS A 244 -23.09 9.11 -9.76
CA CYS A 244 -21.87 9.10 -8.95
C CYS A 244 -21.02 7.83 -9.14
N SER A 245 -21.14 7.16 -10.29
CA SER A 245 -20.41 5.93 -10.60
C SER A 245 -19.17 6.29 -11.40
N ARG A 246 -18.03 5.70 -11.05
CA ARG A 246 -16.79 5.76 -11.84
C ARG A 246 -16.78 4.67 -12.91
N PRO A 247 -15.85 4.71 -13.89
CA PRO A 247 -15.73 3.64 -14.88
C PRO A 247 -15.38 2.29 -14.26
N ILE A 248 -14.65 2.27 -13.13
CA ILE A 248 -14.34 1.02 -12.43
C ILE A 248 -15.59 0.42 -11.77
N ASP A 249 -16.49 1.25 -11.26
CA ASP A 249 -17.76 0.81 -10.67
C ASP A 249 -18.67 0.19 -11.73
N GLU A 250 -18.67 0.76 -12.93
CA GLU A 250 -19.39 0.22 -14.09
C GLU A 250 -18.90 -1.17 -14.48
N LEU A 251 -17.57 -1.36 -14.51
CA LEU A 251 -16.97 -2.68 -14.74
C LEU A 251 -17.33 -3.66 -13.61
N CYS A 252 -17.32 -3.20 -12.36
CA CYS A 252 -17.72 -4.01 -11.21
C CYS A 252 -19.18 -4.44 -11.33
N ARG A 253 -20.08 -3.52 -11.66
CA ARG A 253 -21.51 -3.78 -11.86
C ARG A 253 -21.74 -4.84 -12.93
N ARG A 254 -21.05 -4.71 -14.06
CA ARG A 254 -21.07 -5.70 -15.14
C ARG A 254 -20.58 -7.09 -14.68
N LEU A 255 -19.48 -7.15 -13.94
CA LEU A 255 -18.97 -8.42 -13.40
C LEU A 255 -19.99 -9.05 -12.44
N CYS A 256 -20.68 -8.23 -11.65
CA CYS A 256 -21.81 -8.65 -10.81
C CYS A 256 -22.98 -9.19 -11.65
N GLU A 257 -23.39 -8.51 -12.71
CA GLU A 257 -24.44 -8.96 -13.64
C GLU A 257 -24.08 -10.29 -14.32
N MET A 258 -22.83 -10.46 -14.75
CA MET A 258 -22.33 -11.71 -15.34
C MET A 258 -22.42 -12.88 -14.35
N CYS A 259 -22.23 -12.61 -13.06
CA CYS A 259 -22.40 -13.60 -12.01
C CYS A 259 -23.90 -13.83 -11.64
N SER A 260 -24.81 -13.04 -12.21
CA SER A 260 -26.23 -12.96 -11.87
C SER A 260 -26.46 -12.52 -10.41
N ILE A 261 -25.80 -11.44 -10.01
CA ILE A 261 -26.07 -10.77 -8.73
C ILE A 261 -27.18 -9.76 -9.01
N ASP A 262 -28.40 -10.05 -8.53
CA ASP A 262 -29.62 -9.30 -8.85
C ASP A 262 -29.64 -7.86 -8.31
N ASP A 263 -28.70 -7.52 -7.42
CA ASP A 263 -28.58 -6.18 -6.84
C ASP A 263 -27.12 -5.95 -6.38
N PRO A 264 -26.37 -5.06 -7.06
CA PRO A 264 -24.98 -4.74 -6.75
C PRO A 264 -24.83 -3.92 -5.46
N ASP A 265 -25.90 -3.25 -5.00
CA ASP A 265 -25.93 -2.50 -3.75
C ASP A 265 -26.32 -3.41 -2.57
N MET A 266 -27.03 -4.54 -2.82
CA MET A 266 -27.30 -5.61 -1.86
C MET A 266 -26.13 -6.58 -1.63
N VAL A 267 -24.90 -6.09 -1.69
CA VAL A 267 -23.75 -6.72 -1.01
C VAL A 267 -23.86 -6.46 0.50
N ASP A 268 -25.06 -6.69 1.04
CA ASP A 268 -25.39 -6.59 2.44
C ASP A 268 -25.10 -7.93 3.11
N THR A 269 -24.23 -7.91 4.11
CA THR A 269 -23.18 -8.92 4.30
C THR A 269 -23.63 -10.21 4.97
N VAL A 270 -24.80 -10.17 5.61
CA VAL A 270 -25.44 -11.34 6.20
C VAL A 270 -25.99 -12.28 5.10
N ALA A 271 -26.42 -11.71 3.96
CA ALA A 271 -26.77 -12.50 2.78
C ALA A 271 -25.52 -13.02 2.05
N LEU A 272 -24.35 -12.36 2.20
CA LEU A 272 -23.11 -12.86 1.62
C LEU A 272 -22.79 -14.24 2.18
N LYS A 273 -22.60 -14.52 3.46
CA LYS A 273 -22.10 -15.86 3.84
C LYS A 273 -22.96 -17.06 3.35
N THR A 274 -24.28 -16.88 3.23
CA THR A 274 -25.21 -17.91 2.74
C THR A 274 -25.40 -17.92 1.21
N LYS A 275 -25.30 -16.77 0.53
CA LYS A 275 -25.36 -16.67 -0.95
C LYS A 275 -23.99 -16.73 -1.61
N LEU A 276 -22.94 -16.36 -0.88
CA LEU A 276 -21.54 -16.29 -1.29
C LEU A 276 -20.95 -17.68 -1.46
N SER A 277 -21.37 -18.71 -0.70
CA SER A 277 -20.95 -20.09 -1.01
C SER A 277 -21.52 -20.58 -2.35
N PRO A 278 -22.83 -20.52 -2.62
CA PRO A 278 -23.37 -20.83 -3.95
C PRO A 278 -22.83 -19.91 -5.05
N PHE A 279 -22.60 -18.63 -4.74
CA PHE A 279 -21.99 -17.66 -5.63
C PHE A 279 -20.53 -17.98 -5.92
N LEU A 280 -19.74 -18.35 -4.91
CA LEU A 280 -18.37 -18.82 -5.06
C LEU A 280 -18.40 -20.10 -5.86
N ASP A 281 -19.26 -21.05 -5.57
CA ASP A 281 -19.36 -22.28 -6.35
C ASP A 281 -19.77 -21.98 -7.80
N LYS A 282 -20.66 -21.02 -8.04
CA LYS A 282 -21.08 -20.59 -9.38
C LYS A 282 -19.99 -19.79 -10.09
N ALA A 283 -19.40 -18.79 -9.46
CA ALA A 283 -18.26 -18.02 -9.96
C ALA A 283 -17.09 -18.97 -10.21
N LEU A 284 -16.73 -19.81 -9.25
CA LEU A 284 -15.74 -20.89 -9.41
C LEU A 284 -16.12 -21.85 -10.53
N SER A 285 -17.40 -22.15 -10.77
CA SER A 285 -17.84 -22.98 -11.90
C SER A 285 -17.66 -22.27 -13.25
N VAL A 286 -17.98 -20.98 -13.33
CA VAL A 286 -17.75 -20.13 -14.51
C VAL A 286 -16.24 -19.95 -14.72
N ILE A 287 -15.46 -19.80 -13.65
CA ILE A 287 -14.00 -19.73 -13.71
C ILE A 287 -13.37 -21.08 -14.06
N ASN A 288 -14.00 -22.20 -13.70
CA ASN A 288 -13.53 -23.55 -14.04
C ASN A 288 -13.92 -23.93 -15.47
N SER A 289 -14.87 -23.22 -16.09
CA SER A 289 -14.93 -23.22 -17.55
C SER A 289 -13.75 -22.38 -18.02
N ASP A 290 -12.91 -22.91 -18.91
CA ASP A 290 -11.77 -22.21 -19.54
C ASP A 290 -12.29 -21.07 -20.44
N ASP A 291 -13.02 -20.12 -19.85
CA ASP A 291 -13.67 -19.02 -20.54
C ASP A 291 -12.63 -17.92 -20.75
N GLU A 292 -12.05 -17.90 -21.95
CA GLU A 292 -11.12 -16.89 -22.44
C GLU A 292 -11.66 -15.46 -22.20
N LYS A 293 -12.98 -15.27 -22.24
CA LYS A 293 -13.63 -13.98 -21.99
C LYS A 293 -13.45 -13.50 -20.55
N LEU A 294 -13.56 -14.38 -19.57
CA LEU A 294 -13.38 -14.02 -18.17
C LEU A 294 -11.93 -13.65 -17.86
N SER A 295 -10.97 -14.33 -18.50
CA SER A 295 -9.55 -13.95 -18.41
C SER A 295 -9.31 -12.54 -18.96
N GLN A 296 -9.96 -12.19 -20.08
CA GLN A 296 -9.87 -10.85 -20.65
C GLN A 296 -10.45 -9.79 -19.70
N ASP A 297 -11.60 -10.05 -19.10
CA ASP A 297 -12.25 -9.12 -18.16
C ASP A 297 -11.39 -8.89 -16.90
N ILE A 298 -10.61 -9.90 -16.47
CA ILE A 298 -9.65 -9.76 -15.36
C ILE A 298 -8.43 -8.94 -15.74
N ASP A 299 -7.94 -9.07 -16.98
CA ASP A 299 -6.86 -8.24 -17.48
C ASP A 299 -7.30 -6.77 -17.60
N VAL A 300 -8.55 -6.55 -18.00
CA VAL A 300 -9.20 -5.24 -17.98
C VAL A 300 -9.23 -4.68 -16.56
N TYR A 301 -9.74 -5.45 -15.60
CA TYR A 301 -9.81 -5.02 -14.21
C TYR A 301 -8.43 -4.71 -13.63
N SER A 302 -7.46 -5.57 -13.95
CA SER A 302 -6.06 -5.39 -13.56
C SER A 302 -5.46 -4.10 -14.10
N LEU A 303 -5.88 -3.66 -15.29
CA LEU A 303 -5.40 -2.42 -15.88
C LEU A 303 -6.01 -1.21 -15.17
N LEU A 304 -7.33 -1.20 -14.97
CA LEU A 304 -8.03 -0.06 -14.37
C LEU A 304 -7.61 0.16 -12.92
N THR A 305 -7.51 -0.91 -12.12
CA THR A 305 -7.01 -0.82 -10.73
C THR A 305 -5.59 -0.31 -10.65
N GLN A 306 -4.69 -0.81 -11.50
CA GLN A 306 -3.31 -0.29 -11.55
C GLN A 306 -3.30 1.19 -11.91
N ALA A 307 -4.10 1.61 -12.90
CA ALA A 307 -4.15 3.00 -13.32
C ALA A 307 -4.70 3.91 -12.21
N GLU A 308 -5.76 3.49 -11.50
CA GLU A 308 -6.33 4.22 -10.37
C GLU A 308 -5.29 4.41 -9.25
N VAL A 309 -4.60 3.36 -8.81
CA VAL A 309 -3.60 3.52 -7.74
C VAL A 309 -2.42 4.37 -8.18
N LEU A 310 -1.99 4.27 -9.45
CA LEU A 310 -0.93 5.12 -9.96
C LEU A 310 -1.29 6.61 -9.91
N ILE A 311 -2.57 6.97 -10.11
CA ILE A 311 -3.01 8.37 -10.04
C ILE A 311 -3.11 8.84 -8.60
N GLN A 312 -3.70 8.03 -7.69
CA GLN A 312 -3.72 8.32 -6.26
C GLN A 312 -2.31 8.63 -5.75
N MET A 313 -1.33 7.79 -6.09
CA MET A 313 0.06 8.00 -5.71
C MET A 313 0.71 9.21 -6.38
N SER A 314 0.34 9.54 -7.62
CA SER A 314 0.88 10.70 -8.34
C SER A 314 0.47 12.04 -7.73
N ASN A 315 -0.70 12.09 -7.08
CA ASN A 315 -1.20 13.27 -6.39
C ASN A 315 -0.46 13.52 -5.07
N GLU A 316 0.07 12.47 -4.43
CA GLU A 316 0.74 12.56 -3.12
C GLU A 316 2.25 12.79 -3.22
N GLU A 317 2.93 12.19 -4.20
CA GLU A 317 4.38 12.28 -4.32
C GLU A 317 4.81 12.68 -5.74
N GLY A 318 4.97 13.99 -5.95
CA GLY A 318 5.44 14.58 -7.20
C GLY A 318 6.58 13.80 -7.86
N ASN A 319 6.26 13.19 -9.00
CA ASN A 319 7.19 12.73 -10.04
C ASN A 319 8.16 11.58 -9.70
N ARG A 320 7.89 10.74 -8.69
CA ARG A 320 8.63 9.47 -8.54
C ARG A 320 8.23 8.53 -9.69
N LYS A 321 9.24 7.95 -10.37
CA LYS A 321 9.06 6.94 -11.43
C LYS A 321 7.95 5.96 -11.02
N LEU A 322 6.86 5.93 -11.79
CA LEU A 322 5.73 5.01 -11.67
C LEU A 322 6.27 3.57 -11.61
N ARG A 323 6.57 3.08 -10.41
CA ARG A 323 6.94 1.68 -10.20
C ARG A 323 5.64 0.90 -10.31
N SER A 324 5.63 -0.17 -11.09
CA SER A 324 4.44 -1.00 -11.28
C SER A 324 3.99 -1.55 -9.92
N ILE A 325 2.82 -1.13 -9.46
CA ILE A 325 2.18 -1.70 -8.27
C ILE A 325 1.58 -3.03 -8.72
N PRO A 326 1.84 -4.15 -8.01
CA PRO A 326 1.20 -5.41 -8.34
C PRO A 326 -0.32 -5.28 -8.31
N THR A 327 -1.01 -5.92 -9.25
CA THR A 327 -2.47 -5.80 -9.40
C THR A 327 -3.25 -6.04 -8.10
N LEU A 328 -2.84 -7.05 -7.33
CA LEU A 328 -3.57 -7.42 -6.12
C LEU A 328 -3.40 -6.38 -5.02
N HIS A 329 -2.23 -5.75 -4.91
CA HIS A 329 -2.06 -4.58 -4.02
C HIS A 329 -2.96 -3.45 -4.47
N ALA A 330 -2.97 -3.16 -5.77
CA ALA A 330 -3.79 -2.07 -6.29
C ALA A 330 -5.27 -2.29 -5.97
N ALA A 331 -5.78 -3.50 -6.22
CA ALA A 331 -7.16 -3.86 -5.91
C ALA A 331 -7.49 -3.77 -4.41
N ILE A 332 -6.53 -4.07 -3.52
CA ILE A 332 -6.72 -3.91 -2.08
C ILE A 332 -6.81 -2.42 -1.70
N CYS A 333 -5.92 -1.59 -2.25
CA CYS A 333 -5.89 -0.15 -1.99
C CYS A 333 -7.17 0.57 -2.50
N THR A 334 -7.75 0.10 -3.60
CA THR A 334 -8.96 0.68 -4.19
C THR A 334 -10.26 0.08 -3.62
N TYR A 335 -10.19 -0.71 -2.54
CA TYR A 335 -11.36 -1.37 -1.96
C TYR A 335 -12.17 -2.19 -2.98
N CYS A 336 -11.48 -2.86 -3.89
CA CYS A 336 -12.06 -3.71 -4.92
C CYS A 336 -13.13 -4.65 -4.34
N PRO A 337 -14.29 -4.83 -5.01
CA PRO A 337 -15.28 -5.81 -4.61
C PRO A 337 -14.67 -7.20 -4.40
N ILE A 338 -15.06 -7.87 -3.31
CA ILE A 338 -14.56 -9.20 -2.92
C ILE A 338 -14.62 -10.24 -4.06
N PRO A 339 -15.71 -10.35 -4.85
CA PRO A 339 -15.75 -11.20 -6.04
C PRO A 339 -14.54 -11.08 -6.96
N ILE A 340 -14.08 -9.85 -7.16
CA ILE A 340 -13.02 -9.56 -8.11
C ILE A 340 -11.65 -9.86 -7.49
N LEU A 341 -11.48 -9.61 -6.19
CA LEU A 341 -10.28 -10.05 -5.48
C LEU A 341 -10.12 -11.58 -5.50
N LEU A 342 -11.23 -12.32 -5.36
CA LEU A 342 -11.28 -13.77 -5.51
C LEU A 342 -10.90 -14.22 -6.92
N LEU A 343 -11.41 -13.54 -7.95
CA LEU A 343 -11.02 -13.78 -9.33
C LEU A 343 -9.51 -13.54 -9.52
N LEU A 344 -8.99 -12.40 -9.07
CA LEU A 344 -7.57 -12.07 -9.14
C LEU A 344 -6.69 -13.13 -8.48
N LEU A 345 -7.06 -13.58 -7.29
CA LEU A 345 -6.31 -14.62 -6.55
C LEU A 345 -6.42 -16.00 -7.20
N LYS A 346 -7.55 -16.32 -7.84
CA LYS A 346 -7.71 -17.59 -8.54
C LYS A 346 -6.91 -17.64 -9.83
N PHE A 347 -6.93 -16.57 -10.63
CA PHE A 347 -6.24 -16.52 -11.91
C PHE A 347 -4.75 -16.16 -11.78
N ARG A 348 -4.36 -15.46 -10.71
CA ARG A 348 -2.98 -15.05 -10.44
C ARG A 348 -2.58 -15.27 -8.98
N PRO A 349 -2.57 -16.52 -8.49
CA PRO A 349 -2.26 -16.83 -7.09
C PRO A 349 -0.86 -16.36 -6.66
N GLU A 350 0.09 -16.28 -7.59
CA GLU A 350 1.43 -15.75 -7.35
C GLU A 350 1.44 -14.27 -6.92
N HIS A 351 0.39 -13.51 -7.26
CA HIS A 351 0.24 -12.13 -6.80
C HIS A 351 0.07 -12.06 -5.28
N ALA A 352 -0.46 -13.10 -4.61
CA ALA A 352 -0.55 -13.17 -3.15
C ALA A 352 0.82 -13.16 -2.43
N SER A 353 1.90 -13.46 -3.17
CA SER A 353 3.28 -13.46 -2.67
C SER A 353 4.13 -12.32 -3.23
N MET A 354 3.61 -11.57 -4.21
CA MET A 354 4.35 -10.49 -4.86
C MET A 354 4.59 -9.37 -3.86
N ARG A 355 5.73 -8.69 -3.99
CA ARG A 355 6.07 -7.53 -3.17
C ARG A 355 5.88 -6.27 -4.00
N ASP A 356 5.32 -5.23 -3.40
CA ASP A 356 5.29 -3.90 -4.01
C ASP A 356 6.66 -3.21 -3.90
N SER A 357 6.72 -1.94 -4.31
CA SER A 357 7.96 -1.14 -4.27
C SER A 357 8.50 -0.85 -2.87
N SER A 358 7.70 -1.08 -1.84
CA SER A 358 8.03 -0.92 -0.41
C SER A 358 8.30 -2.28 0.25
N GLY A 359 8.40 -3.34 -0.55
CA GLY A 359 8.60 -4.70 -0.07
C GLY A 359 7.36 -5.32 0.56
N ARG A 360 6.19 -4.66 0.55
CA ARG A 360 4.98 -5.14 1.21
C ARG A 360 4.35 -6.25 0.40
N VAL A 361 3.83 -7.28 1.06
CA VAL A 361 2.94 -8.27 0.44
C VAL A 361 1.48 -7.81 0.52
N PRO A 362 0.54 -8.35 -0.30
CA PRO A 362 -0.85 -7.90 -0.32
C PRO A 362 -1.52 -7.93 1.06
N LEU A 363 -1.23 -8.95 1.88
CA LEU A 363 -1.72 -9.04 3.25
C LEU A 363 -1.26 -7.87 4.13
N LEU A 364 -0.05 -7.36 3.91
CA LEU A 364 0.49 -6.24 4.68
C LEU A 364 -0.10 -4.91 4.19
N ALA A 365 -0.26 -4.75 2.88
CA ALA A 365 -0.98 -3.61 2.30
C ALA A 365 -2.43 -3.55 2.79
N PHE A 366 -3.11 -4.71 2.91
CA PHE A 366 -4.46 -4.78 3.46
C PHE A 366 -4.55 -4.16 4.87
N PHE A 367 -3.62 -4.47 5.76
CA PHE A 367 -3.63 -3.90 7.11
C PHE A 367 -3.21 -2.42 7.17
N GLU A 368 -2.40 -1.96 6.21
CA GLU A 368 -1.90 -0.59 6.16
C GLU A 368 -2.92 0.39 5.60
N GLU A 369 -3.58 0.02 4.50
CA GLU A 369 -4.45 0.91 3.71
C GLU A 369 -5.91 0.89 4.15
N SER A 370 -6.35 -0.20 4.77
CA SER A 370 -7.70 -0.27 5.32
C SER A 370 -7.75 0.54 6.60
N ASP A 371 -8.15 1.81 6.48
CA ASP A 371 -8.54 2.63 7.61
C ASP A 371 -9.69 1.93 8.35
N CYS A 372 -9.35 1.22 9.44
CA CYS A 372 -10.33 0.57 10.29
C CYS A 372 -11.37 1.55 10.87
N ASN A 373 -11.08 2.86 10.80
CA ASN A 373 -11.97 3.92 11.22
C ASN A 373 -13.02 4.29 10.15
N HIS A 374 -12.74 4.09 8.85
CA HIS A 374 -13.71 4.44 7.80
C HIS A 374 -14.91 3.48 7.78
N PHE A 375 -14.70 2.23 8.21
CA PHE A 375 -15.76 1.22 8.36
C PHE A 375 -16.52 1.28 9.69
N GLY A 376 -16.15 2.19 10.58
CA GLY A 376 -16.54 2.17 11.99
C GLY A 376 -17.05 3.50 12.55
N ASP A 377 -17.36 4.50 11.72
CA ASP A 377 -17.90 5.77 12.24
C ASP A 377 -19.34 5.60 12.72
N ASN A 378 -19.47 5.23 14.00
CA ASN A 378 -20.52 5.43 15.00
C ASN A 378 -22.01 5.23 14.62
N SER A 379 -22.35 4.81 13.41
CA SER A 379 -23.67 4.30 13.13
C SER A 379 -23.77 2.89 13.74
N ASP A 380 -24.83 2.64 14.50
CA ASP A 380 -25.09 1.37 15.20
C ASP A 380 -25.20 0.14 14.26
N ASP A 381 -24.90 0.28 12.95
CA ASP A 381 -24.94 -0.77 11.93
C ASP A 381 -23.55 -1.37 11.58
N SER A 382 -22.51 -1.05 12.36
CA SER A 382 -21.10 -1.48 12.16
C SER A 382 -20.81 -2.99 12.20
N SER A 383 -21.82 -3.85 12.39
CA SER A 383 -21.62 -5.31 12.41
C SER A 383 -21.24 -5.88 11.04
N ILE A 384 -21.69 -5.21 9.98
CA ILE A 384 -21.64 -5.67 8.59
C ILE A 384 -20.20 -5.61 8.03
N SER A 385 -19.41 -4.60 8.42
CA SER A 385 -18.05 -4.41 7.92
C SER A 385 -17.06 -5.44 8.47
N SER A 386 -17.22 -5.85 9.73
CA SER A 386 -16.31 -6.78 10.40
C SER A 386 -16.29 -8.17 9.76
N GLU A 387 -17.46 -8.70 9.34
CA GLU A 387 -17.53 -10.01 8.71
C GLU A 387 -16.90 -10.05 7.31
N LEU A 388 -17.10 -9.01 6.51
CA LEU A 388 -16.48 -8.90 5.18
C LEU A 388 -14.97 -8.80 5.28
N ILE A 389 -14.49 -7.91 6.14
CA ILE A 389 -13.07 -7.76 6.47
C ILE A 389 -12.50 -9.12 6.86
N GLN A 390 -13.20 -9.85 7.72
CA GLN A 390 -12.75 -11.13 8.23
C GLN A 390 -12.68 -12.18 7.12
N TYR A 391 -13.65 -12.18 6.22
CA TYR A 391 -13.70 -13.06 5.06
C TYR A 391 -12.61 -12.72 4.04
N PHE A 392 -12.35 -11.43 3.82
CA PHE A 392 -11.28 -10.99 2.93
C PHE A 392 -9.90 -11.38 3.46
N LEU A 393 -9.69 -11.22 4.77
CA LEU A 393 -8.50 -11.71 5.45
C LEU A 393 -8.32 -13.22 5.29
N ASP A 394 -9.40 -14.00 5.38
CA ASP A 394 -9.36 -15.45 5.16
C ASP A 394 -8.85 -15.78 3.77
N ILE A 395 -9.41 -15.13 2.75
CA ILE A 395 -9.01 -15.33 1.36
C ILE A 395 -7.51 -15.05 1.18
N LEU A 396 -7.00 -13.92 1.70
CA LEU A 396 -5.58 -13.56 1.57
C LEU A 396 -4.66 -14.54 2.31
N ILE A 397 -5.05 -14.97 3.51
CA ILE A 397 -4.30 -15.94 4.31
C ILE A 397 -4.32 -17.32 3.64
N GLU A 398 -5.46 -17.77 3.12
CA GLU A 398 -5.59 -19.05 2.43
C GLU A 398 -4.75 -19.07 1.14
N ALA A 399 -4.74 -17.96 0.40
CA ALA A 399 -3.93 -17.83 -0.80
C ALA A 399 -2.42 -17.86 -0.51
N ASN A 400 -1.98 -17.25 0.60
CA ASN A 400 -0.58 -17.30 1.02
C ASN A 400 -0.41 -17.22 2.56
N PRO A 401 -0.39 -18.37 3.26
CA PRO A 401 -0.23 -18.39 4.72
C PRO A 401 1.12 -17.84 5.20
N ASN A 402 2.15 -17.89 4.33
CA ASN A 402 3.47 -17.37 4.65
C ASN A 402 3.52 -15.84 4.62
N ALA A 403 2.55 -15.16 3.98
CA ALA A 403 2.47 -13.71 3.93
C ALA A 403 2.45 -13.09 5.35
N ALA A 404 1.84 -13.77 6.32
CA ALA A 404 1.81 -13.33 7.72
C ALA A 404 3.20 -13.23 8.38
N ARG A 405 4.21 -13.91 7.80
CA ARG A 405 5.61 -13.93 8.29
C ARG A 405 6.53 -13.04 7.47
N MET A 406 6.06 -12.53 6.34
CA MET A 406 6.86 -11.70 5.45
C MET A 406 6.90 -10.29 5.99
N SER A 407 8.11 -9.73 6.13
CA SER A 407 8.30 -8.34 6.51
C SER A 407 8.38 -7.45 5.28
N ASP A 408 7.95 -6.19 5.39
CA ASP A 408 8.24 -5.13 4.41
C ASP A 408 9.73 -4.70 4.45
N ASP A 409 10.10 -3.70 3.62
CA ASP A 409 11.47 -3.16 3.59
C ASP A 409 11.87 -2.45 4.90
N LYS A 410 10.88 -2.05 5.71
CA LYS A 410 11.08 -1.50 7.06
C LYS A 410 11.20 -2.60 8.11
N GLY A 411 11.10 -3.88 7.74
CA GLY A 411 11.16 -5.00 8.67
C GLY A 411 9.87 -5.22 9.48
N ARG A 412 8.76 -4.57 9.12
CA ARG A 412 7.46 -4.73 9.77
C ARG A 412 6.74 -5.93 9.17
N ILE A 413 6.18 -6.79 10.02
CA ILE A 413 5.33 -7.91 9.59
C ILE A 413 3.85 -7.55 9.70
N ALA A 414 2.97 -8.34 9.08
CA ALA A 414 1.52 -8.09 9.05
C ALA A 414 0.92 -7.84 10.45
N LEU A 415 1.33 -8.62 11.46
CA LEU A 415 0.85 -8.43 12.84
C LEU A 415 1.22 -7.05 13.41
N ASN A 416 2.43 -6.54 13.14
CA ASN A 416 2.88 -5.26 13.68
C ASN A 416 2.03 -4.11 13.11
N VAL A 417 1.83 -4.13 11.78
CA VAL A 417 1.03 -3.13 11.06
C VAL A 417 -0.43 -3.18 11.49
N ALA A 418 -1.01 -4.38 11.58
CA ALA A 418 -2.38 -4.55 12.05
C ALA A 418 -2.56 -4.05 13.50
N VAL A 419 -1.59 -4.32 14.38
CA VAL A 419 -1.69 -3.85 15.76
C VAL A 419 -1.49 -2.33 15.87
N SER A 420 -0.54 -1.75 15.12
CA SER A 420 -0.32 -0.30 15.13
C SER A 420 -1.56 0.46 14.67
N ASN A 421 -2.25 -0.09 13.66
CA ASN A 421 -3.46 0.47 13.08
C ASN A 421 -4.72 0.16 13.91
N GLY A 422 -4.61 -0.52 15.05
CA GLY A 422 -5.73 -0.67 16.00
C GLY A 422 -6.74 -1.77 15.65
N TRP A 423 -6.36 -2.73 14.81
CA TRP A 423 -7.22 -3.85 14.44
C TRP A 423 -7.64 -4.70 15.65
N SER A 424 -8.87 -5.23 15.61
CA SER A 424 -9.42 -6.05 16.69
C SER A 424 -8.69 -7.38 16.84
N TYR A 425 -8.60 -7.88 18.06
CA TYR A 425 -7.92 -9.14 18.34
C TYR A 425 -8.53 -10.33 17.57
N GLU A 426 -9.84 -10.31 17.34
CA GLU A 426 -10.58 -11.31 16.57
C GLU A 426 -9.98 -11.49 15.18
N ILE A 427 -9.66 -10.38 14.50
CA ILE A 427 -9.02 -10.35 13.19
C ILE A 427 -7.56 -10.78 13.30
N LEU A 428 -6.83 -10.24 14.29
CA LEU A 428 -5.41 -10.55 14.52
C LEU A 428 -5.17 -12.04 14.80
N ARG A 429 -6.15 -12.73 15.41
CA ARG A 429 -6.05 -14.14 15.76
C ARG A 429 -5.72 -15.02 14.55
N LYS A 430 -6.29 -14.73 13.37
CA LYS A 430 -6.02 -15.54 12.18
C LYS A 430 -4.60 -15.37 11.65
N VAL A 431 -4.08 -14.15 11.74
CA VAL A 431 -2.68 -13.85 11.43
C VAL A 431 -1.76 -14.60 12.40
N LEU A 432 -2.12 -14.64 13.69
CA LEU A 432 -1.39 -15.37 14.74
C LEU A 432 -1.41 -16.88 14.53
N ASP A 433 -2.55 -17.45 14.15
CA ASP A 433 -2.67 -18.89 13.86
C ASP A 433 -1.70 -19.31 12.74
N CYS A 434 -1.47 -18.42 11.76
CA CYS A 434 -0.53 -18.66 10.65
C CYS A 434 0.94 -18.35 11.03
N ALA A 435 1.15 -17.36 11.88
CA ALA A 435 2.47 -16.88 12.29
C ALA A 435 2.59 -16.67 13.81
N PRO A 436 2.60 -17.72 14.65
CA PRO A 436 2.65 -17.55 16.11
C PRO A 436 3.90 -16.80 16.60
N ARG A 437 5.02 -16.97 15.88
CA ARG A 437 6.29 -16.27 16.16
C ARG A 437 6.23 -14.76 15.91
N ALA A 438 5.19 -14.26 15.26
CA ALA A 438 4.99 -12.83 15.09
C ALA A 438 4.89 -12.11 16.46
N LEU A 439 4.36 -12.76 17.50
CA LEU A 439 4.26 -12.19 18.87
C LEU A 439 5.61 -11.79 19.46
N VAL A 440 6.67 -12.54 19.13
CA VAL A 440 8.03 -12.29 19.62
C VAL A 440 8.88 -11.50 18.62
N THR A 441 8.32 -11.15 17.47
CA THR A 441 9.02 -10.36 16.45
C THR A 441 8.78 -8.89 16.75
N ARG A 442 9.85 -8.14 16.99
CA ARG A 442 9.75 -6.70 17.24
C ARG A 442 9.51 -5.98 15.92
N ASP A 443 8.75 -4.92 16.00
CA ASP A 443 8.70 -3.92 14.95
C ASP A 443 10.04 -3.21 14.87
N MET A 444 10.68 -3.26 13.70
CA MET A 444 12.05 -2.75 13.53
C MET A 444 12.13 -1.23 13.65
N SER A 445 11.08 -0.51 13.27
CA SER A 445 11.00 0.95 13.40
C SER A 445 10.90 1.41 14.86
N SER A 446 10.00 0.81 15.63
CA SER A 446 9.73 1.22 17.03
C SER A 446 10.56 0.45 18.06
N GLY A 447 11.11 -0.71 17.69
CA GLY A 447 11.74 -1.66 18.61
C GLY A 447 10.77 -2.36 19.57
N LEU A 448 9.46 -2.17 19.38
CA LEU A 448 8.40 -2.65 20.26
C LEU A 448 7.87 -4.03 19.83
N TYR A 449 7.42 -4.82 20.80
CA TYR A 449 6.64 -6.03 20.53
C TYR A 449 5.19 -5.69 20.16
N PRO A 450 4.45 -6.58 19.50
CA PRO A 450 3.04 -6.38 19.18
C PRO A 450 2.19 -5.93 20.37
N PHE A 451 2.28 -6.58 21.54
CA PHE A 451 1.48 -6.14 22.70
C PHE A 451 1.87 -4.73 23.19
N MET A 452 3.13 -4.32 23.01
CA MET A 452 3.57 -2.97 23.36
C MET A 452 3.05 -1.96 22.34
N LEU A 453 3.06 -2.30 21.05
CA LEU A 453 2.44 -1.49 20.00
C LEU A 453 0.94 -1.29 20.26
N ALA A 454 0.23 -2.34 20.68
CA ALA A 454 -1.18 -2.25 21.03
C ALA A 454 -1.41 -1.28 22.20
N ALA A 455 -0.50 -1.29 23.18
CA ALA A 455 -0.54 -0.40 24.33
C ALA A 455 -0.15 1.05 23.99
N SER A 456 0.78 1.25 23.04
CA SER A 456 1.34 2.56 22.68
C SER A 456 0.62 3.25 21.53
N SER A 457 -0.13 2.52 20.70
CA SER A 457 -0.91 3.11 19.61
C SER A 457 -1.85 4.17 20.18
N TYR A 458 -2.15 5.23 19.42
CA TYR A 458 -3.03 6.33 19.81
C TYR A 458 -4.48 6.20 19.30
N ALA A 459 -4.77 5.21 18.44
CA ALA A 459 -6.13 4.90 17.96
C ALA A 459 -7.24 4.88 19.06
N TYR A 460 -8.20 5.79 19.01
CA TYR A 460 -9.19 5.93 20.08
C TYR A 460 -10.09 4.68 20.21
N GLY A 461 -10.12 3.99 21.36
CA GLY A 461 -11.06 2.87 21.59
C GLY A 461 -10.75 1.91 22.74
N ALA A 462 -11.80 1.40 23.40
CA ALA A 462 -11.72 0.42 24.50
C ALA A 462 -11.12 -0.94 24.07
N SER A 463 -11.11 -1.23 22.76
CA SER A 463 -10.55 -2.45 22.17
C SER A 463 -9.07 -2.67 22.51
N LYS A 464 -8.30 -1.60 22.75
CA LYS A 464 -6.85 -1.70 22.96
C LYS A 464 -6.42 -2.47 24.19
N VAL A 465 -7.09 -2.26 25.32
CA VAL A 465 -6.76 -2.97 26.56
C VAL A 465 -7.03 -4.46 26.39
N CYS A 466 -8.13 -4.79 25.71
CA CYS A 466 -8.46 -6.17 25.35
C CYS A 466 -7.43 -6.78 24.40
N THR A 467 -7.05 -6.09 23.32
CA THR A 467 -6.03 -6.59 22.37
C THR A 467 -4.68 -6.75 23.03
N THR A 468 -4.22 -5.77 23.80
CA THR A 468 -2.96 -5.84 24.57
C THR A 468 -2.94 -7.04 25.51
N TYR A 469 -4.01 -7.21 26.30
CA TYR A 469 -4.13 -8.32 27.24
C TYR A 469 -4.14 -9.67 26.53
N ARG A 470 -4.90 -9.80 25.45
CA ARG A 470 -5.01 -11.05 24.71
C ARG A 470 -3.70 -11.43 24.02
N LEU A 471 -2.99 -10.47 23.41
CA LEU A 471 -1.65 -10.71 22.85
C LEU A 471 -0.65 -11.17 23.93
N LEU A 472 -0.67 -10.56 25.12
CA LEU A 472 0.15 -11.00 26.26
C LEU A 472 -0.21 -12.41 26.75
N ARG A 473 -1.49 -12.77 26.69
CA ARG A 473 -1.98 -14.08 27.11
C ARG A 473 -1.56 -15.19 26.17
N GLU A 474 -1.43 -14.92 24.87
CA GLU A 474 -0.93 -15.91 23.89
C GLU A 474 0.55 -16.24 24.12
N GLU A 475 1.38 -15.26 24.52
CA GLU A 475 2.79 -15.50 24.84
C GLU A 475 3.22 -14.82 26.16
N PRO A 476 2.87 -15.40 27.33
CA PRO A 476 3.17 -14.80 28.64
C PRO A 476 4.68 -14.71 28.93
N LEU A 477 5.53 -15.45 28.20
CA LEU A 477 6.98 -15.40 28.40
C LEU A 477 7.59 -14.07 27.95
N LEU A 478 6.89 -13.29 27.10
CA LEU A 478 7.31 -11.93 26.76
C LEU A 478 7.46 -11.04 28.01
N MET A 479 6.62 -11.27 29.03
CA MET A 479 6.72 -10.58 30.33
C MET A 479 7.92 -11.04 31.16
N ARG A 480 8.41 -12.26 30.96
CA ARG A 480 9.63 -12.74 31.63
C ARG A 480 10.87 -12.17 30.96
N GLY A 481 10.86 -12.07 29.63
CA GLY A 481 11.92 -11.42 28.85
C GLY A 481 12.09 -9.94 29.16
N LEU A 482 11.07 -9.27 29.70
CA LEU A 482 11.19 -7.91 30.25
C LEU A 482 11.99 -7.84 31.56
N LYS A 483 12.10 -8.94 32.32
CA LYS A 483 12.93 -9.01 33.53
C LYS A 483 14.38 -9.36 33.24
N GLU A 484 14.64 -10.07 32.14
CA GLU A 484 15.98 -10.37 31.69
C GLU A 484 16.49 -9.22 30.81
N ASP A 485 17.81 -9.02 30.73
CA ASP A 485 18.37 -7.97 29.87
C ASP A 485 17.82 -8.10 28.44
N PRO A 486 17.31 -7.01 27.84
CA PRO A 486 16.74 -7.08 26.50
C PRO A 486 17.78 -7.61 25.50
N PRO A 487 17.37 -8.29 24.41
CA PRO A 487 18.30 -8.92 23.48
C PRO A 487 19.38 -7.96 22.94
N TRP A 488 19.05 -6.70 22.68
CA TRP A 488 20.03 -5.68 22.26
C TRP A 488 21.05 -5.36 23.35
N LEU A 489 20.66 -5.42 24.63
CA LEU A 489 21.58 -5.24 25.75
C LEU A 489 22.47 -6.49 25.93
N ARG A 490 21.95 -7.69 25.63
CA ARG A 490 22.80 -8.90 25.53
C ARG A 490 23.78 -8.80 24.38
N VAL A 491 23.35 -8.35 23.20
CA VAL A 491 24.24 -8.13 22.04
C VAL A 491 25.27 -7.06 22.37
N LYS A 492 24.88 -5.97 23.04
CA LYS A 492 25.82 -4.95 23.52
C LYS A 492 26.82 -5.54 24.51
N LYS A 493 26.38 -6.31 25.51
CA LYS A 493 27.29 -7.01 26.45
C LYS A 493 28.24 -7.95 25.72
N ILE A 494 27.76 -8.73 24.75
CA ILE A 494 28.58 -9.62 23.92
C ILE A 494 29.59 -8.82 23.09
N ASN A 495 29.19 -7.68 22.52
CA ASN A 495 30.10 -6.82 21.76
C ASN A 495 31.15 -6.17 22.68
N ASP A 496 30.76 -5.70 23.85
CA ASP A 496 31.67 -5.14 24.86
C ASP A 496 32.67 -6.21 25.35
N GLU A 497 32.20 -7.45 25.59
CA GLU A 497 33.05 -8.60 25.91
C GLU A 497 33.99 -8.97 24.75
N ASN A 498 33.51 -8.94 23.50
CA ASN A 498 34.34 -9.20 22.32
C ASN A 498 35.42 -8.13 22.13
N GLU A 499 35.11 -6.86 22.37
CA GLU A 499 36.09 -5.76 22.32
C GLU A 499 37.13 -5.87 23.45
N LEU A 500 36.72 -6.30 24.65
CA LEU A 500 37.65 -6.62 25.74
C LEU A 500 38.59 -7.76 25.34
N LEU A 501 38.05 -8.87 24.82
CA LEU A 501 38.83 -10.02 24.36
C LEU A 501 39.78 -9.65 23.20
N LYS A 502 39.39 -8.72 22.31
CA LYS A 502 40.30 -8.20 21.27
C LYS A 502 41.50 -7.48 21.89
N ARG A 503 41.29 -6.60 22.86
CA ARG A 503 42.38 -5.90 23.56
C ARG A 503 43.30 -6.87 24.30
N GLU A 504 42.74 -7.87 24.99
CA GLU A 504 43.54 -8.90 25.66
C GLU A 504 44.39 -9.71 24.67
N ASN A 505 43.85 -10.05 23.51
CA ASN A 505 44.61 -10.73 22.45
C ASN A 505 45.72 -9.84 21.86
N GLU A 506 45.48 -8.54 21.69
CA GLU A 506 46.51 -7.60 21.24
C GLU A 506 47.65 -7.46 22.26
N GLU A 507 47.33 -7.42 23.56
CA GLU A 507 48.32 -7.39 24.64
C GLU A 507 49.14 -8.69 24.69
N LEU A 508 48.48 -9.84 24.60
CA LEU A 508 49.14 -11.14 24.54
C LEU A 508 50.07 -11.24 23.32
N LYS A 509 49.65 -10.72 22.17
CA LYS A 509 50.48 -10.67 20.96
C LYS A 509 51.73 -9.81 21.17
N ALA A 510 51.59 -8.62 21.76
CA ALA A 510 52.72 -7.76 22.09
C ALA A 510 53.70 -8.43 23.08
N ASN A 511 53.19 -9.18 24.05
CA ASN A 511 54.02 -9.96 24.98
C ASN A 511 54.78 -11.10 24.29
N VAL A 512 54.14 -11.81 23.36
CA VAL A 512 54.79 -12.86 22.55
C VAL A 512 55.89 -12.26 21.67
N ASP A 513 55.65 -11.12 21.03
CA ASP A 513 56.64 -10.43 20.20
C ASP A 513 57.85 -9.97 21.06
N SER A 514 57.60 -9.44 22.25
CA SER A 514 58.65 -9.07 23.23
C SER A 514 59.51 -10.27 23.65
N LEU A 515 58.88 -11.40 23.98
CA LEU A 515 59.61 -12.64 24.32
C LEU A 515 60.42 -13.18 23.14
N THR A 516 59.86 -13.13 21.93
CA THR A 516 60.53 -13.56 20.71
C THR A 516 61.79 -12.73 20.45
N ASN A 517 61.71 -11.41 20.62
CA ASN A 517 62.87 -10.52 20.52
C ASN A 517 63.93 -10.84 21.57
N ARG A 518 63.52 -11.18 22.79
CA ARG A 518 64.45 -11.55 23.87
C ARG A 518 65.13 -12.90 23.61
N ILE A 519 64.41 -13.87 23.04
CA ILE A 519 65.01 -15.14 22.57
C ILE A 519 66.05 -14.83 21.49
N HIS A 520 65.72 -14.01 20.51
CA HIS A 520 66.65 -13.64 19.45
C HIS A 520 67.92 -12.94 19.98
N GLN A 521 67.79 -12.04 20.95
CA GLN A 521 68.92 -11.42 21.63
C GLN A 521 69.80 -12.44 22.37
N LEU A 522 69.20 -13.43 23.02
CA LEU A 522 69.92 -14.51 23.67
C LEU A 522 70.65 -15.38 22.66
N GLU A 523 70.01 -15.71 21.53
CA GLU A 523 70.64 -16.45 20.42
C GLU A 523 71.85 -15.70 19.85
N MET A 524 71.74 -14.39 19.63
CA MET A 524 72.86 -13.55 19.21
C MET A 524 74.00 -13.53 20.23
N THR A 525 73.66 -13.45 21.53
CA THR A 525 74.65 -13.47 22.61
C THR A 525 75.36 -14.83 22.69
N ILE A 526 74.62 -15.93 22.55
CA ILE A 526 75.17 -17.29 22.49
C ILE A 526 76.07 -17.45 21.27
N ALA A 527 75.69 -16.92 20.11
CA ALA A 527 76.52 -16.97 18.90
C ALA A 527 77.85 -16.21 19.09
N ALA A 528 77.81 -15.02 19.70
CA ALA A 528 79.02 -14.23 20.02
C ALA A 528 79.95 -14.96 21.00
N LEU A 529 79.40 -15.61 22.04
CA LEU A 529 80.20 -16.40 22.98
C LEU A 529 80.85 -17.64 22.33
N HIS A 530 80.24 -18.20 21.29
CA HIS A 530 80.86 -19.30 20.54
C HIS A 530 81.98 -18.81 19.63
N SER A 531 81.85 -17.65 18.98
CA SER A 531 82.93 -17.11 18.14
C SER A 531 84.20 -16.79 18.93
N ASP A 532 84.07 -16.30 20.15
CA ASP A 532 85.23 -15.98 21.01
C ASP A 532 86.00 -17.23 21.48
N ASN A 533 85.35 -18.39 21.55
CA ASN A 533 86.00 -19.64 21.97
C ASN A 533 86.76 -20.36 20.85
N ASP A 534 86.45 -20.09 19.59
CA ASP A 534 87.13 -20.74 18.45
C ASP A 534 88.51 -20.11 18.15
N ASP A 535 88.73 -18.85 18.51
CA ASP A 535 90.05 -18.20 18.36
C ASP A 535 91.11 -18.76 19.32
N ASP A 536 90.72 -19.27 20.50
CA ASP A 536 91.65 -19.90 21.45
C ASP A 536 92.08 -21.32 21.04
N ARG A 537 91.35 -21.96 20.12
CA ARG A 537 91.72 -23.29 19.58
C ARG A 537 92.73 -23.22 18.42
N LEU A 538 92.84 -22.09 17.72
CA LEU A 538 93.81 -21.93 16.63
C LEU A 538 95.26 -21.73 17.10
N CYS A 539 95.51 -21.51 18.40
CA CYS A 539 96.87 -21.43 18.97
C CYS A 539 97.41 -22.76 19.55
N ARG A 540 96.74 -23.90 19.35
CA ARG A 540 97.22 -25.23 19.82
C ARG A 540 97.20 -26.31 18.74
N SER A 541 97.71 -26.00 17.54
CA SER A 541 97.97 -27.01 16.51
C SER A 541 99.40 -26.95 15.97
N ASP A 542 100.35 -27.28 16.84
CA ASP A 542 101.59 -27.93 16.44
C ASP A 542 101.86 -29.03 17.46
N HIS A 543 101.28 -30.22 17.26
CA HIS A 543 101.92 -31.51 17.53
C HIS A 543 100.93 -32.65 17.21
N ASN A 544 101.30 -33.44 16.19
CA ASN A 544 101.07 -34.87 16.01
C ASN A 544 99.80 -35.48 16.61
N PHE A 545 98.94 -36.10 15.79
CA PHE A 545 98.88 -37.57 15.70
C PHE A 545 97.83 -38.04 14.67
N SER A 546 98.32 -38.85 13.72
CA SER A 546 97.75 -40.13 13.26
C SER A 546 96.27 -40.25 12.88
N CYS A 547 96.06 -40.39 11.58
CA CYS A 547 95.20 -41.38 10.91
C CYS A 547 94.33 -42.29 11.80
N VAL A 548 93.01 -42.15 11.70
CA VAL A 548 92.06 -43.28 11.67
C VAL A 548 90.89 -42.88 10.75
N THR A 549 90.61 -43.71 9.74
CA THR A 549 89.44 -43.64 8.85
C THR A 549 88.25 -44.44 9.45
N PRO A 550 87.09 -44.55 8.77
CA PRO A 550 85.77 -44.03 9.17
C PRO A 550 84.84 -45.11 9.79
N GLU A 551 83.64 -44.76 10.28
CA GLU A 551 82.41 -45.59 10.15
C GLU A 551 81.14 -44.98 10.76
N LYS A 552 80.06 -45.03 9.94
CA LYS A 552 78.60 -44.97 10.22
C LYS A 552 77.96 -43.73 10.81
#